data_AF-A0A534NKM6-F1
#
_entry.id   AF-A0A534NKM6-F1
#
_cell.length_a   1.000
_cell.length_b   1.000
_cell.length_c   1.000
_cell.angle_alpha   90.00
_cell.angle_beta   90.00
_cell.angle_gamma   90.00
#
_symmetry.space_group_name_H-M   'P 1'
#
loop_
_entity.id
_entity.type
_entity.pdbx_description
1 polymer ?
#
loop_
_entity_poly.entity_id
_entity_poly.type
_entity_poly.pdbx_seq_one_letter_code
_entity_poly.pdbx_strand_id
1 'polypeptide(L)'
;MRCSRASARERPPSGGAFYLRIGVSAKDWRISLQPLSCGVRVVRTSSSLAALCVLLLSAGTPADETRPLQTTPIDVHSFRVLESYSGPVSYYKIVEDPAQPFIRAVYRPPLETVTLGAEVPDALRQRTKRVRWKWRAQVLPKGGNECKGGFGDSAAVIYVSWKSGLKWYSIKYVWSSEAEKGRICDQKRNLFVVQDTVILETGGPVGEWREEEIDPSTEFRAHFEGGNPNADVPDLVGVGLMSDGDQTKSISAADYTGFELRY
;
A
#
# COMPACT_ATOMS: atom_id res chain seq x y z
N MET A 1 5.41 68.42 -5.36
CA MET A 1 5.45 67.78 -4.02
C MET A 1 4.27 66.83 -3.90
N ARG A 2 4.51 65.65 -3.32
CA ARG A 2 3.69 64.43 -3.43
C ARG A 2 2.27 64.55 -2.85
N CYS A 3 1.27 64.18 -3.64
CA CYS A 3 -0.02 63.68 -3.15
C CYS A 3 0.15 62.22 -2.68
N SER A 4 -0.30 61.95 -1.46
CA SER A 4 -0.38 60.61 -0.89
C SER A 4 -1.71 59.95 -1.32
N ARG A 5 -1.65 58.73 -1.88
CA ARG A 5 -2.79 57.81 -1.98
C ARG A 5 -2.33 56.46 -1.45
N ALA A 6 -2.97 56.04 -0.36
CA ALA A 6 -2.86 54.69 0.17
C ALA A 6 -3.48 53.71 -0.83
N SER A 7 -2.71 52.70 -1.25
CA SER A 7 -3.21 51.56 -2.01
C SER A 7 -3.52 50.44 -1.02
N ALA A 8 -4.79 50.13 -0.84
CA ALA A 8 -5.24 48.91 -0.20
C ALA A 8 -4.75 47.71 -1.02
N ARG A 9 -4.15 46.73 -0.34
CA ARG A 9 -3.70 45.47 -0.93
C ARG A 9 -4.81 44.45 -0.71
N GLU A 10 -5.59 44.20 -1.75
CA GLU A 10 -6.56 43.11 -1.79
C GLU A 10 -5.82 41.77 -1.68
N ARG A 11 -6.24 40.93 -0.73
CA ARG A 11 -5.84 39.52 -0.65
C ARG A 11 -6.79 38.72 -1.54
N PRO A 12 -6.31 37.81 -2.39
CA PRO A 12 -7.21 36.85 -3.02
C PRO A 12 -7.60 35.75 -2.01
N PRO A 13 -8.82 35.21 -2.09
CA PRO A 13 -9.34 34.25 -1.14
C PRO A 13 -8.72 32.87 -1.35
N SER A 14 -8.34 32.22 -0.25
CA SER A 14 -8.07 30.79 -0.18
C SER A 14 -9.40 30.03 -0.27
N GLY A 15 -9.69 29.43 -1.42
CA GLY A 15 -10.86 28.59 -1.62
C GLY A 15 -10.57 27.49 -2.63
N GLY A 16 -10.76 26.24 -2.23
CA GLY A 16 -10.55 25.09 -3.09
C GLY A 16 -10.69 23.75 -2.36
N ALA A 17 -11.76 23.57 -1.59
CA ALA A 17 -12.17 22.24 -1.17
C ALA A 17 -12.70 21.50 -2.41
N PHE A 18 -11.94 20.53 -2.92
CA PHE A 18 -12.37 19.72 -4.05
C PHE A 18 -13.22 18.53 -3.57
N TYR A 19 -14.50 18.58 -3.96
CA TYR A 19 -15.51 17.57 -3.71
C TYR A 19 -15.26 16.30 -4.54
N LEU A 20 -15.37 15.13 -3.89
CA LEU A 20 -15.57 13.85 -4.57
C LEU A 20 -16.89 13.91 -5.38
N ARG A 21 -16.80 13.81 -6.71
CA ARG A 21 -17.93 13.42 -7.55
C ARG A 21 -17.91 11.89 -7.70
N ILE A 22 -18.74 11.21 -6.92
CA ILE A 22 -19.01 9.78 -7.11
C ILE A 22 -20.14 9.67 -8.14
N GLY A 23 -19.80 9.23 -9.35
CA GLY A 23 -20.78 8.74 -10.33
C GLY A 23 -21.16 7.31 -9.96
N VAL A 24 -22.35 7.12 -9.39
CA VAL A 24 -22.93 5.79 -9.16
C VAL A 24 -23.69 5.37 -10.41
N SER A 25 -23.21 4.34 -11.11
CA SER A 25 -24.01 3.59 -12.07
C SER A 25 -24.31 2.22 -11.46
N ALA A 26 -25.47 2.12 -10.82
CA ALA A 26 -26.03 0.87 -10.34
C ALA A 26 -26.38 -0.04 -11.53
N LYS A 27 -25.93 -1.29 -11.50
CA LYS A 27 -26.54 -2.37 -12.28
C LYS A 27 -26.88 -3.53 -11.34
N ASP A 28 -28.15 -3.87 -11.38
CA ASP A 28 -28.83 -4.91 -10.64
C ASP A 28 -28.16 -6.28 -10.76
N TRP A 29 -28.00 -6.95 -9.63
CA TRP A 29 -28.01 -8.41 -9.61
C TRP A 29 -28.98 -8.85 -8.50
N ARG A 30 -30.16 -9.29 -8.92
CA ARG A 30 -31.05 -10.10 -8.07
C ARG A 30 -30.59 -11.54 -8.24
N ILE A 31 -30.16 -12.20 -7.17
CA ILE A 31 -30.13 -13.66 -7.12
C ILE A 31 -31.01 -14.16 -5.99
N SER A 32 -31.83 -15.11 -6.41
CA SER A 32 -32.91 -15.79 -5.71
C SER A 32 -32.42 -16.55 -4.48
N LEU A 33 -33.14 -16.36 -3.37
CA LEU A 33 -33.11 -17.26 -2.22
C LEU A 33 -33.73 -18.61 -2.63
N GLN A 34 -33.04 -19.71 -2.33
CA GLN A 34 -33.67 -21.00 -2.06
C GLN A 34 -32.99 -21.64 -0.84
N PRO A 35 -33.73 -21.93 0.23
CA PRO A 35 -33.21 -22.71 1.35
C PRO A 35 -33.32 -24.21 1.03
N LEU A 36 -32.20 -24.91 1.00
CA LEU A 36 -32.20 -26.37 1.06
C LEU A 36 -32.18 -26.81 2.52
N SER A 37 -33.38 -27.07 3.02
CA SER A 37 -33.65 -27.90 4.18
C SER A 37 -33.56 -29.36 3.76
N CYS A 38 -32.76 -30.17 4.47
CA CYS A 38 -33.00 -31.61 4.51
C CYS A 38 -32.58 -32.15 5.89
N GLY A 39 -33.55 -32.71 6.59
CA GLY A 39 -33.42 -33.19 7.95
C GLY A 39 -32.91 -34.63 8.06
N VAL A 40 -32.18 -34.84 9.16
CA VAL A 40 -32.26 -35.94 10.14
C VAL A 40 -32.26 -37.38 9.62
N ARG A 41 -31.29 -38.19 10.11
CA ARG A 41 -31.58 -39.38 10.93
C ARG A 41 -30.35 -39.89 11.67
N VAL A 42 -30.47 -39.83 13.00
CA VAL A 42 -29.64 -40.55 13.97
C VAL A 42 -30.02 -42.03 13.90
N VAL A 43 -29.02 -42.91 13.74
CA VAL A 43 -29.17 -44.35 14.03
C VAL A 43 -28.14 -44.73 15.08
N ARG A 44 -28.64 -45.07 16.25
CA ARG A 44 -27.94 -45.80 17.31
C ARG A 44 -27.94 -47.27 16.94
N THR A 45 -26.78 -47.92 16.96
CA THR A 45 -26.69 -49.36 17.24
C THR A 45 -25.45 -49.67 18.09
N SER A 46 -25.64 -50.67 18.92
CA SER A 46 -24.91 -51.06 20.12
C SER A 46 -23.62 -51.84 19.88
N SER A 47 -22.68 -51.62 20.81
CA SER A 47 -21.81 -52.57 21.50
C SER A 47 -21.28 -53.79 20.75
N SER A 48 -19.96 -53.83 20.56
CA SER A 48 -19.15 -55.04 20.72
C SER A 48 -17.73 -54.64 21.13
N LEU A 49 -17.37 -54.97 22.37
CA LEU A 49 -16.03 -54.83 22.92
C LEU A 49 -15.12 -55.88 22.27
N ALA A 50 -14.27 -55.46 21.34
CA ALA A 50 -13.11 -56.22 20.91
C ALA A 50 -11.87 -55.45 21.38
N ALA A 51 -11.14 -56.06 22.32
CA ALA A 51 -9.87 -55.54 22.81
C ALA A 51 -8.83 -55.59 21.67
N LEU A 52 -8.61 -54.45 21.02
CA LEU A 52 -7.48 -54.25 20.12
C LEU A 52 -6.30 -53.72 20.95
N CYS A 53 -5.22 -54.48 21.01
CA CYS A 53 -3.91 -53.99 21.48
C CYS A 53 -3.48 -52.81 20.61
N VAL A 54 -3.66 -51.59 21.11
CA VAL A 54 -3.09 -50.39 20.50
C VAL A 54 -1.61 -50.36 20.89
N LEU A 55 -0.76 -50.85 20.00
CA LEU A 55 0.64 -50.43 19.96
C LEU A 55 0.63 -48.92 19.73
N LEU A 56 0.91 -48.15 20.78
CA LEU A 56 1.23 -46.73 20.69
C LEU A 56 2.57 -46.58 19.98
N LEU A 57 2.56 -46.76 18.66
CA LEU A 57 3.51 -46.10 17.80
C LEU A 57 3.17 -44.62 17.92
N SER A 58 4.00 -43.90 18.68
CA SER A 58 4.10 -42.45 18.63
C SER A 58 4.44 -42.06 17.20
N ALA A 59 3.44 -42.07 16.31
CA ALA A 59 3.49 -41.34 15.06
C ALA A 59 3.54 -39.89 15.52
N GLY A 60 4.75 -39.36 15.69
CA GLY A 60 4.95 -37.93 15.70
C GLY A 60 4.20 -37.43 14.49
N THR A 61 3.16 -36.63 14.71
CA THR A 61 2.58 -35.80 13.66
C THR A 61 3.77 -35.22 12.91
N PRO A 62 3.92 -35.47 11.59
CA PRO A 62 4.95 -34.79 10.84
C PRO A 62 4.78 -33.32 11.17
N ALA A 63 5.83 -32.75 11.79
CA ALA A 63 5.90 -31.33 12.03
C ALA A 63 5.46 -30.67 10.73
N ASP A 64 4.43 -29.82 10.84
CA ASP A 64 3.85 -29.06 9.74
C ASP A 64 4.98 -28.53 8.87
N GLU A 65 5.29 -29.28 7.81
CA GLU A 65 6.46 -29.04 6.98
C GLU A 65 6.11 -27.77 6.24
N THR A 66 6.61 -26.65 6.76
CA THR A 66 6.20 -25.32 6.34
C THR A 66 6.56 -25.21 4.87
N ARG A 67 5.56 -25.43 4.00
CA ARG A 67 5.78 -25.43 2.56
C ARG A 67 6.46 -24.10 2.22
N PRO A 68 7.59 -24.12 1.50
CA PRO A 68 8.27 -22.88 1.14
C PRO A 68 7.29 -21.99 0.38
N LEU A 69 7.24 -20.71 0.75
CA LEU A 69 6.38 -19.73 0.10
C LEU A 69 6.71 -19.68 -1.40
N GLN A 70 5.66 -19.68 -2.21
CA GLN A 70 5.78 -19.46 -3.65
C GLN A 70 5.97 -17.96 -3.89
N THR A 71 6.82 -17.60 -4.85
CA THR A 71 7.06 -16.20 -5.22
C THR A 71 6.44 -15.91 -6.58
N THR A 72 5.76 -14.77 -6.70
CA THR A 72 5.29 -14.21 -7.98
C THR A 72 5.78 -12.77 -8.09
N PRO A 73 6.59 -12.44 -9.12
CA PRO A 73 7.06 -11.07 -9.32
C PRO A 73 5.90 -10.18 -9.80
N ILE A 74 5.93 -8.91 -9.40
CA ILE A 74 5.15 -7.85 -10.05
C ILE A 74 6.09 -7.17 -11.05
N ASP A 75 5.81 -7.34 -12.33
CA ASP A 75 6.61 -6.73 -13.39
C ASP A 75 6.52 -5.19 -13.30
N VAL A 76 7.66 -4.50 -13.35
CA VAL A 76 7.72 -3.03 -13.40
C VAL A 76 6.95 -2.45 -14.59
N HIS A 77 6.81 -3.22 -15.67
CA HIS A 77 5.99 -2.87 -16.83
C HIS A 77 4.48 -2.97 -16.59
N SER A 78 4.04 -3.50 -15.45
CA SER A 78 2.61 -3.58 -15.09
C SER A 78 2.09 -2.33 -14.39
N PHE A 79 2.98 -1.46 -13.89
CA PHE A 79 2.60 -0.23 -13.20
C PHE A 79 1.95 0.77 -14.17
N ARG A 80 0.82 1.34 -13.77
CA ARG A 80 0.04 2.32 -14.56
C ARG A 80 -0.21 3.58 -13.74
N VAL A 81 -0.35 4.71 -14.42
CA VAL A 81 -0.73 5.97 -13.77
C VAL A 81 -2.13 5.81 -13.16
N LEU A 82 -2.27 6.19 -11.89
CA LEU A 82 -3.56 6.29 -11.23
C LEU A 82 -4.16 7.67 -11.53
N GLU A 83 -4.88 7.77 -12.65
CA GLU A 83 -5.38 9.03 -13.22
C GLU A 83 -6.17 9.89 -12.21
N SER A 84 -7.01 9.29 -11.38
CA SER A 84 -7.83 10.01 -10.38
C SER A 84 -7.02 10.74 -9.29
N TYR A 85 -5.72 10.44 -9.18
CA TYR A 85 -4.82 10.96 -8.14
C TYR A 85 -3.54 11.56 -8.71
N SER A 86 -3.46 11.71 -10.04
CA SER A 86 -2.24 12.11 -10.73
C SER A 86 -2.47 13.35 -11.58
N GLY A 87 -1.43 14.18 -11.65
CA GLY A 87 -1.36 15.27 -12.61
C GLY A 87 -1.25 14.76 -14.05
N PRO A 88 -1.45 15.64 -15.04
CA PRO A 88 -1.55 15.26 -16.45
C PRO A 88 -0.21 14.84 -17.09
N VAL A 89 0.92 15.03 -16.41
CA VAL A 89 2.26 14.81 -16.95
C VAL A 89 3.03 13.85 -16.07
N SER A 90 3.19 12.61 -16.54
CA SER A 90 4.03 11.61 -15.87
C SER A 90 5.52 11.91 -16.05
N TYR A 91 6.25 11.85 -14.94
CA TYR A 91 7.72 11.96 -14.87
C TYR A 91 8.39 10.61 -14.57
N TYR A 92 7.66 9.52 -14.78
CA TYR A 92 8.14 8.16 -14.65
C TYR A 92 8.61 7.61 -15.99
N LYS A 93 9.70 6.83 -15.95
CA LYS A 93 10.17 6.05 -17.10
C LYS A 93 10.65 4.69 -16.65
N ILE A 94 10.49 3.69 -17.49
CA ILE A 94 11.14 2.40 -17.29
C ILE A 94 12.56 2.50 -17.86
N VAL A 95 13.52 1.96 -17.12
CA VAL A 95 14.92 1.82 -17.53
C VAL A 95 15.20 0.33 -17.70
N GLU A 96 15.54 -0.05 -18.93
CA GLU A 96 15.93 -1.42 -19.30
C GLU A 96 17.38 -1.69 -18.88
N ASP A 97 17.58 -1.94 -17.58
CA ASP A 97 18.86 -2.38 -17.06
C ASP A 97 19.03 -3.90 -17.27
N PRO A 98 20.15 -4.37 -17.85
CA PRO A 98 20.37 -5.79 -18.11
C PRO A 98 20.30 -6.69 -16.87
N ALA A 99 20.62 -6.16 -15.68
CA ALA A 99 20.54 -6.92 -14.45
C ALA A 99 19.10 -7.02 -13.93
N GLN A 100 18.37 -5.91 -13.94
CA GLN A 100 16.96 -5.87 -13.54
C GLN A 100 16.31 -4.55 -13.99
N PRO A 101 15.25 -4.57 -14.82
CA PRO A 101 14.57 -3.34 -15.22
C PRO A 101 13.97 -2.63 -14.00
N PHE A 102 13.94 -1.30 -14.04
CA PHE A 102 13.46 -0.50 -12.92
C PHE A 102 12.68 0.72 -13.39
N ILE A 103 11.77 1.19 -12.54
CA ILE A 103 11.03 2.44 -12.75
C ILE A 103 11.86 3.56 -12.16
N ARG A 104 12.18 4.57 -12.96
CA ARG A 104 12.83 5.81 -12.54
C ARG A 104 11.83 6.94 -12.49
N ALA A 105 11.74 7.60 -11.35
CA ALA A 105 11.00 8.84 -11.16
C ALA A 105 11.96 10.02 -11.10
N VAL A 106 11.68 11.08 -11.86
CA VAL A 106 12.42 12.35 -11.73
C VAL A 106 11.46 13.52 -11.71
N TYR A 107 10.92 13.80 -10.52
CA TYR A 107 10.06 14.95 -10.28
C TYR A 107 10.87 16.26 -10.41
N ARG A 108 10.29 17.25 -11.09
CA ARG A 108 10.80 18.61 -11.12
C ARG A 108 9.64 19.59 -10.97
N PRO A 109 9.78 20.66 -10.16
CA PRO A 109 8.80 21.73 -10.13
C PRO A 109 8.62 22.35 -11.53
N PRO A 110 7.39 22.78 -11.91
CA PRO A 110 6.18 22.83 -11.11
C PRO A 110 5.22 21.66 -11.40
N LEU A 111 5.73 20.46 -11.69
CA LEU A 111 4.86 19.31 -11.98
C LEU A 111 3.92 19.00 -10.81
N GLU A 112 2.78 18.41 -11.11
CA GLU A 112 1.86 17.86 -10.11
C GLU A 112 2.27 16.43 -9.74
N THR A 113 1.88 16.00 -8.55
CA THR A 113 2.11 14.63 -8.08
C THR A 113 1.54 13.59 -9.04
N VAL A 114 2.26 12.48 -9.26
CA VAL A 114 1.82 11.34 -10.06
C VAL A 114 2.09 10.08 -9.26
N THR A 115 1.09 9.19 -9.19
CA THR A 115 1.20 7.90 -8.51
C THR A 115 1.04 6.79 -9.54
N LEU A 116 1.96 5.83 -9.55
CA LEU A 116 1.77 4.60 -10.31
C LEU A 116 1.21 3.49 -9.40
N GLY A 117 0.42 2.59 -9.96
CA GLY A 117 -0.10 1.42 -9.25
C GLY A 117 0.00 0.15 -10.09
N ALA A 118 0.23 -0.96 -9.41
CA ALA A 118 0.08 -2.31 -9.94
C ALA A 118 -0.91 -3.09 -9.06
N GLU A 119 -1.81 -3.81 -9.70
CA GLU A 119 -2.82 -4.61 -9.00
C GLU A 119 -2.25 -5.94 -8.52
N VAL A 120 -2.70 -6.39 -7.36
CA VAL A 120 -2.45 -7.76 -6.89
C VAL A 120 -3.45 -8.70 -7.58
N PRO A 121 -2.97 -9.79 -8.23
CA PRO A 121 -3.85 -10.77 -8.86
C PRO A 121 -4.90 -11.30 -7.87
N ASP A 122 -6.14 -11.48 -8.32
CA ASP A 122 -7.27 -11.88 -7.48
C ASP A 122 -6.97 -13.12 -6.62
N ALA A 123 -6.31 -14.13 -7.20
CA ALA A 123 -5.94 -15.36 -6.52
C ALA A 123 -4.93 -15.18 -5.37
N LEU A 124 -4.26 -14.03 -5.29
CA LEU A 124 -3.20 -13.74 -4.32
C LEU A 124 -3.62 -12.73 -3.24
N ARG A 125 -4.75 -12.03 -3.41
CA ARG A 125 -5.17 -10.92 -2.52
C ARG A 125 -5.31 -11.31 -1.04
N GLN A 126 -5.74 -12.55 -0.78
CA GLN A 126 -5.89 -13.12 0.57
C GLN A 126 -4.77 -14.10 0.96
N ARG A 127 -3.93 -14.49 0.00
CA ARG A 127 -2.90 -15.53 0.20
C ARG A 127 -1.52 -14.95 0.42
N THR A 128 -1.26 -13.75 -0.07
CA THR A 128 0.04 -13.06 0.07
C THR A 128 0.43 -12.94 1.55
N LYS A 129 1.54 -13.57 1.90
CA LYS A 129 2.17 -13.55 3.22
C LYS A 129 3.31 -12.55 3.31
N ARG A 130 4.01 -12.29 2.21
CA ARG A 130 5.05 -11.26 2.15
C ARG A 130 4.93 -10.41 0.89
N VAL A 131 5.19 -9.12 1.04
CA VAL A 131 5.42 -8.19 -0.07
C VAL A 131 6.84 -7.68 0.06
N ARG A 132 7.63 -7.80 -1.01
CA ARG A 132 9.04 -7.37 -1.04
C ARG A 132 9.25 -6.42 -2.21
N TRP A 133 10.12 -5.43 -2.03
CA TRP A 133 10.51 -4.50 -3.08
C TRP A 133 11.92 -3.98 -2.86
N LYS A 134 12.47 -3.35 -3.89
CA LYS A 134 13.71 -2.58 -3.84
C LYS A 134 13.46 -1.15 -4.28
N TRP A 135 14.14 -0.23 -3.62
CA TRP A 135 14.10 1.19 -3.93
C TRP A 135 15.44 1.85 -3.64
N ARG A 136 15.69 2.99 -4.27
CA ARG A 136 16.80 3.88 -3.90
C ARG A 136 16.41 5.32 -4.11
N ALA A 137 16.67 6.16 -3.12
CA ALA A 137 16.64 7.60 -3.30
C ALA A 137 17.78 8.02 -4.24
N GLN A 138 17.46 8.84 -5.25
CA GLN A 138 18.45 9.48 -6.14
C GLN A 138 18.64 10.95 -5.75
N VAL A 139 17.53 11.64 -5.45
CA VAL A 139 17.51 13.03 -4.98
C VAL A 139 16.44 13.15 -3.91
N LEU A 140 16.83 13.70 -2.76
CA LEU A 140 15.95 14.01 -1.64
C LEU A 140 15.36 15.42 -1.81
N PRO A 141 14.03 15.59 -1.72
CA PRO A 141 13.42 16.92 -1.74
C PRO A 141 13.89 17.76 -0.55
N LYS A 142 14.14 19.04 -0.78
CA LYS A 142 14.65 19.95 0.25
C LYS A 142 13.60 20.16 1.34
N GLY A 143 13.93 19.77 2.57
CA GLY A 143 13.02 19.95 3.71
C GLY A 143 11.86 18.95 3.76
N GLY A 144 11.90 17.90 2.92
CA GLY A 144 10.88 16.86 2.89
C GLY A 144 10.72 16.16 4.25
N ASN A 145 9.53 16.21 4.80
CA ASN A 145 9.15 15.67 6.11
C ASN A 145 7.62 15.45 6.20
N GLU A 146 7.21 14.20 6.14
CA GLU A 146 5.82 13.72 6.12
C GLU A 146 5.14 13.87 7.48
N CYS A 147 5.90 14.19 8.51
CA CYS A 147 5.41 14.49 9.85
C CYS A 147 5.17 15.99 10.06
N LYS A 148 5.45 16.84 9.07
CA LYS A 148 5.24 18.29 9.10
C LYS A 148 4.28 18.70 7.98
N GLY A 149 3.18 19.35 8.34
CA GLY A 149 2.19 19.83 7.37
C GLY A 149 2.80 20.78 6.35
N GLY A 150 2.54 20.54 5.06
CA GLY A 150 3.09 21.33 3.95
C GLY A 150 4.53 20.97 3.53
N PHE A 151 5.10 19.90 4.09
CA PHE A 151 6.43 19.39 3.75
C PHE A 151 6.41 17.90 3.39
N GLY A 152 5.25 17.30 3.10
CA GLY A 152 5.08 15.85 2.96
C GLY A 152 5.65 15.21 1.69
N ASP A 153 6.64 15.84 1.08
CA ASP A 153 7.37 15.36 -0.09
C ASP A 153 8.53 14.44 0.32
N SER A 154 8.76 13.43 -0.52
CA SER A 154 9.68 12.32 -0.28
C SER A 154 10.43 11.93 -1.54
N ALA A 155 11.64 11.36 -1.38
CA ALA A 155 12.36 10.80 -2.51
C ALA A 155 11.62 9.60 -3.09
N ALA A 156 11.16 8.71 -2.20
CA ALA A 156 10.50 7.48 -2.59
C ALA A 156 9.34 7.10 -1.67
N VAL A 157 8.30 6.56 -2.26
CA VAL A 157 7.12 6.05 -1.55
C VAL A 157 6.69 4.72 -2.13
N ILE A 158 6.32 3.78 -1.27
CA ILE A 158 5.53 2.59 -1.61
C ILE A 158 4.21 2.62 -0.86
N TYR A 159 3.11 2.43 -1.58
CA TYR A 159 1.80 2.19 -1.01
C TYR A 159 1.51 0.70 -1.00
N VAL A 160 1.10 0.16 0.14
CA VAL A 160 0.47 -1.16 0.23
C VAL A 160 -0.99 -0.93 0.59
N SER A 161 -1.91 -1.41 -0.26
CA SER A 161 -3.33 -1.03 -0.16
C SER A 161 -4.26 -2.24 -0.05
N TRP A 162 -5.25 -2.11 0.83
CA TRP A 162 -6.35 -3.06 1.01
C TRP A 162 -7.70 -2.40 0.74
N LYS A 163 -8.70 -3.23 0.44
CA LYS A 163 -10.06 -2.76 0.22
C LYS A 163 -11.09 -3.64 0.90
N SER A 164 -12.03 -3.01 1.61
CA SER A 164 -13.21 -3.64 2.19
C SER A 164 -14.47 -2.88 1.75
N GLY A 165 -15.20 -3.44 0.77
CA GLY A 165 -16.33 -2.77 0.16
C GLY A 165 -15.94 -1.40 -0.45
N LEU A 166 -16.52 -0.32 0.06
CA LEU A 166 -16.21 1.06 -0.35
C LEU A 166 -15.02 1.69 0.40
N LYS A 167 -14.51 1.02 1.44
CA LYS A 167 -13.46 1.55 2.31
C LYS A 167 -12.08 1.08 1.85
N TRP A 168 -11.18 2.02 1.70
CA TRP A 168 -9.78 1.82 1.36
C TRP A 168 -8.90 1.96 2.59
N TYR A 169 -7.89 1.11 2.65
CA TYR A 169 -6.85 1.13 3.66
C TYR A 169 -5.51 1.18 2.94
N SER A 170 -4.58 1.98 3.41
CA SER A 170 -3.25 2.05 2.80
C SER A 170 -2.18 2.38 3.82
N ILE A 171 -1.04 1.71 3.73
CA ILE A 171 0.18 2.13 4.43
C ILE A 171 1.11 2.75 3.38
N LYS A 172 1.52 3.99 3.64
CA LYS A 172 2.48 4.76 2.84
C LYS A 172 3.86 4.59 3.47
N TYR A 173 4.70 3.73 2.92
CA TYR A 173 6.10 3.58 3.34
C TYR A 173 6.98 4.60 2.63
N VAL A 174 7.81 5.32 3.37
CA VAL A 174 8.48 6.52 2.86
C VAL A 174 9.98 6.52 3.10
N TRP A 175 10.72 6.95 2.08
CA TRP A 175 12.10 7.41 2.18
C TRP A 175 12.10 8.95 2.26
N SER A 176 12.17 9.44 3.50
CA SER A 176 12.08 10.86 3.84
C SER A 176 13.42 11.58 3.70
N SER A 177 13.36 12.91 3.66
CA SER A 177 14.57 13.75 3.72
C SER A 177 14.97 14.07 5.16
N GLU A 178 14.00 14.37 6.01
CA GLU A 178 14.23 14.84 7.38
C GLU A 178 13.34 14.18 8.45
N ALA A 179 12.34 13.37 8.09
CA ALA A 179 11.53 12.70 9.10
C ALA A 179 12.34 11.61 9.81
N GLU A 180 12.06 11.40 11.10
CA GLU A 180 12.74 10.38 11.90
C GLU A 180 12.28 8.98 11.45
N LYS A 181 13.25 8.10 11.17
CA LYS A 181 13.00 6.70 10.80
C LYS A 181 12.23 5.97 11.89
N GLY A 182 11.26 5.15 11.49
CA GLY A 182 10.36 4.40 12.37
C GLY A 182 9.14 5.20 12.88
N ARG A 183 9.05 6.50 12.56
CA ARG A 183 7.87 7.30 12.93
C ARG A 183 6.66 6.93 12.07
N ILE A 184 5.48 7.02 12.69
CA ILE A 184 4.18 6.97 12.03
C ILE A 184 3.59 8.38 12.01
N CYS A 185 3.21 8.86 10.83
CA CYS A 185 2.78 10.23 10.55
C CYS A 185 1.58 10.26 9.58
N ASP A 186 1.05 11.47 9.31
CA ASP A 186 -0.09 11.73 8.40
C ASP A 186 -1.24 10.70 8.49
N GLN A 187 -1.71 10.44 9.71
CA GLN A 187 -2.75 9.45 9.93
C GLN A 187 -4.11 9.98 9.45
N LYS A 188 -4.72 9.29 8.50
CA LYS A 188 -6.07 9.57 8.00
C LYS A 188 -7.03 8.53 8.53
N ARG A 189 -8.16 8.98 9.08
CA ARG A 189 -9.21 8.13 9.64
C ARG A 189 -10.58 8.66 9.22
N ASN A 190 -10.91 8.50 7.95
CA ASN A 190 -12.24 8.88 7.44
C ASN A 190 -13.04 7.63 6.99
N LEU A 191 -14.33 7.83 6.68
CA LEU A 191 -15.25 6.73 6.38
C LEU A 191 -14.86 5.87 5.17
N PHE A 192 -14.17 6.47 4.19
CA PHE A 192 -13.83 5.81 2.93
C PHE A 192 -12.34 5.53 2.77
N VAL A 193 -11.47 6.23 3.50
CA VAL A 193 -10.02 6.12 3.41
C VAL A 193 -9.41 6.15 4.81
N VAL A 194 -8.62 5.12 5.08
CA VAL A 194 -7.77 4.99 6.26
C VAL A 194 -6.34 4.85 5.78
N GLN A 195 -5.44 5.70 6.28
CA GLN A 195 -4.04 5.68 5.87
C GLN A 195 -3.13 5.96 7.05
N ASP A 196 -2.00 5.25 7.11
CA ASP A 196 -0.83 5.62 7.91
C ASP A 196 0.37 5.85 7.01
N THR A 197 1.23 6.79 7.38
CA THR A 197 2.53 7.01 6.72
C THR A 197 3.64 6.55 7.65
N VAL A 198 4.48 5.64 7.20
CA VAL A 198 5.59 5.04 7.97
C VAL A 198 6.91 5.46 7.34
N ILE A 199 7.79 6.06 8.15
CA ILE A 199 9.13 6.45 7.69
C ILE A 199 10.05 5.23 7.75
N LEU A 200 10.29 4.58 6.61
CA LEU A 200 11.20 3.44 6.53
C LEU A 200 12.65 3.86 6.38
N GLU A 201 12.91 4.93 5.63
CA GLU A 201 14.25 5.44 5.42
C GLU A 201 14.29 6.96 5.55
N THR A 202 15.46 7.50 5.91
CA THR A 202 15.65 8.94 6.06
C THR A 202 17.04 9.35 5.64
N GLY A 203 17.13 10.44 4.87
CA GLY A 203 18.41 10.97 4.42
C GLY A 203 19.16 10.01 3.50
N GLY A 204 20.49 10.05 3.59
CA GLY A 204 21.40 9.24 2.76
C GLY A 204 21.85 7.93 3.43
N PRO A 205 22.66 7.12 2.72
CA PRO A 205 23.23 7.41 1.40
C PRO A 205 22.21 7.29 0.25
N VAL A 206 22.31 8.18 -0.73
CA VAL A 206 21.54 8.13 -1.99
C VAL A 206 22.28 7.29 -3.03
N GLY A 207 21.54 6.76 -4.00
CA GLY A 207 22.06 5.90 -5.08
C GLY A 207 22.21 4.43 -4.70
N GLU A 208 22.03 4.08 -3.43
CA GLU A 208 22.11 2.71 -2.92
C GLU A 208 20.74 2.03 -2.86
N TRP A 209 20.67 0.83 -3.43
CA TRP A 209 19.48 -0.01 -3.32
C TRP A 209 19.28 -0.46 -1.87
N ARG A 210 18.08 -0.20 -1.34
CA ARG A 210 17.54 -0.82 -0.14
C ARG A 210 16.47 -1.83 -0.55
N GLU A 211 16.35 -2.87 0.23
CA GLU A 211 15.36 -3.92 0.03
C GLU A 211 14.51 -4.03 1.30
N GLU A 212 13.20 -4.03 1.11
CA GLU A 212 12.24 -4.12 2.20
C GLU A 212 11.36 -5.34 1.98
N GLU A 213 10.95 -5.99 3.08
CA GLU A 213 9.96 -7.04 3.08
C GLU A 213 9.01 -6.83 4.26
N ILE A 214 7.70 -6.91 4.00
CA ILE A 214 6.66 -6.77 5.02
C ILE A 214 5.67 -7.93 4.98
N ASP A 215 5.06 -8.24 6.12
CA ASP A 215 3.87 -9.09 6.20
C ASP A 215 2.61 -8.20 6.13
N PRO A 216 1.86 -8.19 5.02
CA PRO A 216 0.76 -7.26 4.85
C PRO A 216 -0.36 -7.47 5.87
N SER A 217 -0.59 -8.71 6.33
CA SER A 217 -1.61 -8.99 7.33
C SER A 217 -1.21 -8.48 8.71
N THR A 218 0.06 -8.64 9.07
CA THR A 218 0.61 -8.14 10.34
C THR A 218 0.60 -6.62 10.37
N GLU A 219 1.07 -5.99 9.29
CA GLU A 219 1.07 -4.53 9.13
C GLU A 219 -0.35 -3.95 9.20
N PHE A 220 -1.32 -4.54 8.47
CA PHE A 220 -2.70 -4.10 8.52
C PHE A 220 -3.26 -4.10 9.96
N ARG A 221 -3.04 -5.19 10.69
CA ARG A 221 -3.53 -5.34 12.07
C ARG A 221 -2.88 -4.34 13.01
N ALA A 222 -1.57 -4.16 12.90
CA ALA A 222 -0.81 -3.22 13.73
C ALA A 222 -1.32 -1.78 13.56
N HIS A 223 -1.57 -1.36 12.31
CA HIS A 223 -1.94 0.02 11.99
C HIS A 223 -3.43 0.33 12.14
N PHE A 224 -4.31 -0.63 11.86
CA PHE A 224 -5.74 -0.37 11.70
C PHE A 224 -6.65 -1.13 12.68
N GLU A 225 -6.14 -2.19 13.32
CA GLU A 225 -6.93 -3.05 14.22
C GLU A 225 -6.33 -3.17 15.63
N GLY A 226 -5.49 -2.20 16.01
CA GLY A 226 -4.88 -2.14 17.34
C GLY A 226 -3.95 -3.32 17.67
N GLY A 227 -3.39 -3.96 16.64
CA GLY A 227 -2.51 -5.13 16.79
C GLY A 227 -3.24 -6.44 17.13
N ASN A 228 -4.57 -6.50 17.01
CA ASN A 228 -5.31 -7.73 17.26
C ASN A 228 -4.90 -8.84 16.25
N PRO A 229 -4.26 -9.94 16.71
CA PRO A 229 -3.76 -10.99 15.81
C PRO A 229 -4.90 -11.76 15.10
N ASN A 230 -6.11 -11.71 15.65
CA ASN A 230 -7.28 -12.41 15.14
C ASN A 230 -8.21 -11.51 14.31
N ALA A 231 -7.85 -10.24 14.10
CA ALA A 231 -8.66 -9.37 13.25
C ALA A 231 -8.60 -9.81 11.79
N ASP A 232 -9.74 -9.75 11.13
CA ASP A 232 -9.87 -10.03 9.70
C ASP A 232 -9.11 -8.99 8.88
N VAL A 233 -8.40 -9.44 7.86
CA VAL A 233 -7.63 -8.58 6.95
C VAL A 233 -8.37 -8.52 5.61
N PRO A 234 -8.72 -7.33 5.10
CA PRO A 234 -9.36 -7.19 3.79
C PRO A 234 -8.44 -7.63 2.65
N ASP A 235 -8.97 -7.65 1.42
CA ASP A 235 -8.18 -8.01 0.24
C ASP A 235 -7.03 -7.03 0.04
N LEU A 236 -5.80 -7.55 -0.07
CA LEU A 236 -4.65 -6.80 -0.57
C LEU A 236 -4.86 -6.56 -2.07
N VAL A 237 -5.13 -5.32 -2.47
CA VAL A 237 -5.57 -5.00 -3.83
C VAL A 237 -4.46 -4.45 -4.72
N GLY A 238 -3.40 -3.88 -4.16
CA GLY A 238 -2.36 -3.29 -4.99
C GLY A 238 -1.15 -2.75 -4.23
N VAL A 239 -0.10 -2.54 -5.02
CA VAL A 239 1.11 -1.82 -4.64
C VAL A 239 1.19 -0.55 -5.47
N GLY A 240 1.38 0.60 -4.83
CA GLY A 240 1.57 1.89 -5.49
C GLY A 240 2.96 2.45 -5.24
N LEU A 241 3.39 3.41 -6.06
CA LEU A 241 4.64 4.14 -5.87
C LEU A 241 4.50 5.61 -6.22
N MET A 242 5.29 6.46 -5.55
CA MET A 242 5.25 7.91 -5.72
C MET A 242 6.60 8.54 -5.35
N SER A 243 7.03 9.57 -6.09
CA SER A 243 8.19 10.42 -5.79
C SER A 243 7.78 11.86 -6.00
N ASP A 244 7.61 12.62 -4.93
CA ASP A 244 7.00 13.95 -4.93
C ASP A 244 7.94 15.03 -4.43
N GLY A 245 7.68 16.26 -4.87
CA GLY A 245 8.46 17.46 -4.57
C GLY A 245 7.64 18.74 -4.73
N ASP A 246 6.31 18.63 -4.75
CA ASP A 246 5.41 19.73 -5.10
C ASP A 246 5.15 20.68 -3.93
N GLN A 247 5.10 20.18 -2.69
CA GLN A 247 4.91 20.99 -1.49
C GLN A 247 6.15 21.81 -1.15
N THR A 248 7.32 21.17 -1.19
CA THR A 248 8.66 21.70 -0.97
C THR A 248 9.19 22.47 -2.18
N LYS A 249 8.55 22.30 -3.35
CA LYS A 249 8.94 22.92 -4.63
C LYS A 249 10.40 22.63 -4.97
N SER A 250 10.79 21.38 -4.82
CA SER A 250 12.17 20.93 -5.01
C SER A 250 12.23 19.66 -5.84
N ILE A 251 13.42 19.32 -6.35
CA ILE A 251 13.60 18.10 -7.15
C ILE A 251 13.52 16.89 -6.22
N SER A 252 12.84 15.85 -6.68
CA SER A 252 12.77 14.54 -6.01
C SER A 252 12.98 13.45 -7.05
N ALA A 253 13.74 12.42 -6.71
CA ALA A 253 13.97 11.32 -7.62
C ALA A 253 14.27 10.02 -6.86
N ALA A 254 13.76 8.92 -7.40
CA ALA A 254 14.05 7.58 -6.92
C ALA A 254 13.92 6.54 -8.04
N ASP A 255 14.50 5.37 -7.79
CA ASP A 255 14.31 4.19 -8.62
C ASP A 255 13.61 3.07 -7.82
N TYR A 256 12.81 2.26 -8.51
CA TYR A 256 12.00 1.18 -7.93
C TYR A 256 12.10 -0.10 -8.75
N THR A 257 12.27 -1.24 -8.09
CA THR A 257 12.30 -2.56 -8.75
C THR A 257 12.07 -3.70 -7.76
N GLY A 258 12.21 -4.95 -8.20
CA GLY A 258 12.28 -6.12 -7.34
C GLY A 258 11.00 -6.41 -6.58
N PHE A 259 9.85 -6.03 -7.14
CA PHE A 259 8.56 -6.26 -6.52
C PHE A 259 8.18 -7.75 -6.57
N GLU A 260 7.91 -8.34 -5.41
CA GLU A 260 7.58 -9.75 -5.24
C GLU A 260 6.41 -9.92 -4.26
N LEU A 261 5.49 -10.83 -4.59
CA LEU A 261 4.46 -11.36 -3.70
C LEU A 261 4.83 -12.79 -3.32
N ARG A 262 4.81 -13.13 -2.02
CA ARG A 262 5.10 -14.49 -1.54
C ARG A 262 3.91 -15.09 -0.79
N TYR A 263 3.50 -16.32 -1.10
CA TYR A 263 2.23 -16.93 -0.64
C TYR A 263 2.24 -18.46 -0.56
#